data_AF-A0AA97BED7-F1
#
_entry.id   AF-A0AA97BED7-F1
#
_cell.length_a   1.000
_cell.length_b   1.000
_cell.length_c   1.000
_cell.angle_alpha   90.00
_cell.angle_beta   90.00
_cell.angle_gamma   90.00
#
_symmetry.space_group_name_H-M   'P 1'
#
loop_
_entity.id
_entity.type
_entity.pdbx_description
1 polymer ?
#
loop_
_entity_poly.entity_id
_entity_poly.type
_entity_poly.pdbx_seq_one_letter_code
_entity_poly.pdbx_strand_id
1 'polypeptide(L)'
;MPEMDELQELVIEACRHPPGSPQRQRALTKVIRLTSRKLWWENVAYYEDALQQTWVYFCQNVCEATTGRKYDPTQSSVVTWLSAYLKRRLQDFYIQGREQETRRASVRGMASRSGETGELIDPVDNLAANPDVPPILQDVRDWVEADGSGDLVKTHIKGRPEVNCQALLLRRLPPEASWEEISAEFGLPISTLSSFYQRQCLPRLRKFGESEGYL
;
A
#
# COMPACT_ATOMS: atom_id res chain seq x y z
N MET A 1 -40.27 -10.55 4.05
CA MET A 1 -39.41 -9.35 4.15
C MET A 1 -38.62 -9.35 5.48
N PRO A 2 -37.79 -10.36 5.82
CA PRO A 2 -37.00 -10.33 7.07
C PRO A 2 -35.60 -9.71 6.92
N GLU A 3 -35.06 -9.67 5.69
CA GLU A 3 -33.64 -9.40 5.45
C GLU A 3 -33.29 -7.91 5.42
N MET A 4 -34.27 -7.04 5.16
CA MET A 4 -34.08 -5.58 5.18
C MET A 4 -34.03 -5.06 6.61
N ASP A 5 -34.79 -5.70 7.52
CA ASP A 5 -34.79 -5.42 8.95
C ASP A 5 -33.46 -5.85 9.59
N GLU A 6 -32.91 -7.00 9.19
CA GLU A 6 -31.60 -7.49 9.67
C GLU A 6 -30.44 -6.51 9.33
N LEU A 7 -30.42 -5.97 8.12
CA LEU A 7 -29.40 -4.99 7.72
C LEU A 7 -29.47 -3.71 8.55
N GLN A 8 -30.69 -3.24 8.84
CA GLN A 8 -30.90 -2.05 9.64
C GLN A 8 -30.50 -2.28 11.11
N GLU A 9 -30.82 -3.43 11.67
CA GLU A 9 -30.40 -3.81 13.03
C GLU A 9 -28.88 -3.86 13.16
N LEU A 10 -28.18 -4.45 12.18
CA LEU A 10 -26.72 -4.50 12.16
C LEU A 10 -26.09 -3.11 12.08
N VAL A 11 -26.69 -2.19 11.31
CA VAL A 11 -26.24 -0.79 11.25
C VAL A 11 -26.45 -0.09 12.59
N ILE A 12 -27.62 -0.26 13.22
CA ILE A 12 -27.91 0.31 14.54
C ILE A 12 -26.91 -0.22 15.57
N GLU A 13 -26.64 -1.53 15.57
CA GLU A 13 -25.68 -2.14 16.48
C GLU A 13 -24.26 -1.62 16.24
N ALA A 14 -23.83 -1.52 14.99
CA ALA A 14 -22.52 -0.95 14.65
C ALA A 14 -22.36 0.47 15.21
N CYS A 15 -23.40 1.29 15.11
CA CYS A 15 -23.37 2.69 15.56
C CYS A 15 -23.50 2.88 17.08
N ARG A 16 -23.83 1.84 17.85
CA ARG A 16 -23.78 1.87 19.32
C ARG A 16 -22.36 1.77 19.88
N HIS A 17 -21.41 1.36 19.06
CA HIS A 17 -20.03 1.13 19.47
C HIS A 17 -19.09 2.20 18.89
N PRO A 18 -18.02 2.58 19.62
CA PRO A 18 -17.09 3.61 19.16
C PRO A 18 -16.31 3.16 17.90
N PRO A 19 -15.82 4.11 17.09
CA PRO A 19 -14.93 3.82 15.97
C PRO A 19 -13.74 2.95 16.41
N GLY A 20 -13.37 1.98 15.58
CA GLY A 20 -12.25 1.07 15.86
C GLY A 20 -12.53 -0.08 16.84
N SER A 21 -13.71 -0.15 17.46
CA SER A 21 -14.06 -1.27 18.33
C SER A 21 -14.27 -2.59 17.56
N PRO A 22 -13.87 -3.75 18.11
CA PRO A 22 -14.09 -5.05 17.47
C PRO A 22 -15.56 -5.37 17.21
N GLN A 23 -16.47 -4.94 18.09
CA GLN A 23 -17.91 -5.14 17.96
C GLN A 23 -18.46 -4.40 16.75
N ARG A 24 -18.07 -3.13 16.59
CA ARG A 24 -18.42 -2.33 15.41
C ARG A 24 -17.89 -2.97 14.14
N GLN A 25 -16.63 -3.38 14.11
CA GLN A 25 -16.02 -4.03 12.94
C GLN A 25 -16.77 -5.30 12.55
N ARG A 26 -17.16 -6.14 13.52
CA ARG A 26 -17.94 -7.36 13.26
C ARG A 26 -19.30 -7.05 12.66
N ALA A 27 -20.04 -6.09 13.21
CA ALA A 27 -21.35 -5.69 12.69
C ALA A 27 -21.25 -5.13 11.26
N LEU A 28 -20.32 -4.20 11.01
CA LEU A 28 -20.08 -3.65 9.67
C LEU A 28 -19.65 -4.73 8.66
N THR A 29 -18.80 -5.66 9.07
CA THR A 29 -18.37 -6.78 8.20
C THR A 29 -19.56 -7.66 7.80
N LYS A 30 -20.50 -7.90 8.71
CA LYS A 30 -21.74 -8.64 8.38
C LYS A 30 -22.58 -7.87 7.36
N VAL A 31 -22.76 -6.56 7.54
CA VAL A 31 -23.48 -5.72 6.56
C VAL A 31 -22.83 -5.81 5.19
N ILE A 32 -21.49 -5.70 5.12
CA ILE A 32 -20.76 -5.82 3.84
C ILE A 32 -21.08 -7.17 3.19
N ARG A 33 -20.92 -8.29 3.90
CA ARG A 33 -21.18 -9.63 3.36
C ARG A 33 -22.61 -9.82 2.84
N LEU A 34 -23.60 -9.31 3.57
CA LEU A 34 -25.01 -9.42 3.19
C LEU A 34 -25.37 -8.51 2.00
N THR A 35 -24.64 -7.42 1.81
CA THR A 35 -24.91 -6.44 0.76
C THR A 35 -24.08 -6.63 -0.51
N SER A 36 -22.90 -7.26 -0.45
CA SER A 36 -21.97 -7.38 -1.60
C SER A 36 -22.62 -7.94 -2.86
N ARG A 37 -23.52 -8.92 -2.74
CA ARG A 37 -24.20 -9.55 -3.89
C ARG A 37 -25.43 -8.76 -4.39
N LYS A 38 -25.84 -7.72 -3.66
CA LYS A 38 -27.02 -6.90 -3.95
C LYS A 38 -26.66 -5.53 -4.52
N LEU A 39 -25.38 -5.16 -4.45
CA LEU A 39 -24.90 -3.93 -5.05
C LEU A 39 -24.93 -4.01 -6.57
N TRP A 40 -25.08 -2.85 -7.18
CA TRP A 40 -24.99 -2.68 -8.62
C TRP A 40 -23.66 -3.20 -9.16
N TRP A 41 -23.70 -4.06 -10.18
CA TRP A 41 -22.53 -4.65 -10.80
C TRP A 41 -22.39 -4.23 -12.27
N GLU A 42 -21.16 -3.94 -12.69
CA GLU A 42 -20.79 -3.67 -14.08
C GLU A 42 -19.51 -4.41 -14.44
N ASN A 43 -19.42 -4.90 -15.68
CA ASN A 43 -18.20 -5.54 -16.20
C ASN A 43 -17.20 -4.49 -16.72
N VAL A 44 -16.54 -3.80 -15.79
CA VAL A 44 -15.52 -2.78 -16.11
C VAL A 44 -14.26 -3.02 -15.30
N ALA A 45 -13.09 -2.72 -15.90
CA ALA A 45 -11.79 -3.01 -15.29
C ALA A 45 -11.59 -2.35 -13.91
N TYR A 46 -12.19 -1.18 -13.69
CA TYR A 46 -12.10 -0.38 -12.46
C TYR A 46 -13.24 -0.66 -11.46
N TYR A 47 -14.04 -1.72 -11.67
CA TYR A 47 -15.18 -2.01 -10.80
C TYR A 47 -14.75 -2.27 -9.35
N GLU A 48 -13.73 -3.10 -9.15
CA GLU A 48 -13.23 -3.45 -7.81
C GLU A 48 -12.67 -2.23 -7.06
N ASP A 49 -12.03 -1.30 -7.78
CA ASP A 49 -11.57 -0.04 -7.19
C ASP A 49 -12.73 0.85 -6.74
N ALA A 50 -13.77 0.96 -7.57
CA ALA A 50 -14.99 1.70 -7.22
C ALA A 50 -15.72 1.06 -6.03
N LEU A 51 -15.76 -0.27 -5.98
CA LEU A 51 -16.34 -1.03 -4.89
C LEU A 51 -15.56 -0.82 -3.58
N GLN A 52 -14.23 -0.86 -3.62
CA GLN A 52 -13.39 -0.63 -2.46
C GLN A 52 -13.59 0.78 -1.87
N GLN A 53 -13.64 1.80 -2.73
CA GLN A 53 -13.92 3.17 -2.30
C GLN A 53 -15.34 3.32 -1.72
N THR A 54 -16.29 2.53 -2.20
CA THR A 54 -17.64 2.47 -1.63
C THR A 54 -17.63 1.90 -0.22
N TRP A 55 -16.81 0.88 0.06
CA TRP A 55 -16.67 0.33 1.42
C TRP A 55 -15.97 1.27 2.39
N VAL A 56 -14.96 2.01 1.92
CA VAL A 56 -14.32 3.06 2.71
C VAL A 56 -15.35 4.14 3.07
N TYR A 57 -16.12 4.60 2.09
CA TYR A 57 -17.20 5.57 2.30
C TYR A 57 -18.26 5.05 3.29
N PHE A 58 -18.68 3.79 3.15
CA PHE A 58 -19.60 3.13 4.08
C PHE A 58 -19.08 3.20 5.52
N CYS A 59 -17.86 2.71 5.77
CA CYS A 59 -17.28 2.68 7.11
C CYS A 59 -17.14 4.07 7.75
N GLN A 60 -16.88 5.10 6.93
CA GLN A 60 -16.70 6.49 7.37
C GLN A 60 -18.01 7.27 7.59
N ASN A 61 -19.10 6.87 6.93
CA ASN A 61 -20.33 7.67 6.88
C ASN A 61 -21.60 6.92 7.33
N VAL A 62 -21.51 5.63 7.66
CA VAL A 62 -22.67 4.87 8.15
C VAL A 62 -23.14 5.34 9.54
N CYS A 63 -22.20 5.71 10.42
CA CYS A 63 -22.51 6.21 11.77
C CYS A 63 -22.17 7.69 11.95
N GLU A 64 -21.16 8.18 11.22
CA GLU A 64 -20.65 9.55 11.24
C GLU A 64 -20.91 10.27 9.90
N ALA A 65 -20.53 11.54 9.80
CA ALA A 65 -20.54 12.33 8.56
C ALA A 65 -19.11 12.78 8.22
N THR A 66 -18.17 11.83 8.14
CA THR A 66 -16.73 12.14 8.10
C THR A 66 -16.29 12.70 6.75
N THR A 67 -16.73 12.07 5.65
CA THR A 67 -16.35 12.45 4.29
C THR A 67 -17.56 12.82 3.42
N GLY A 68 -18.76 12.66 3.95
CA GLY A 68 -20.02 13.00 3.28
C GLY A 68 -21.20 13.04 4.24
N ARG A 69 -22.41 12.93 3.69
CA ARG A 69 -23.64 12.87 4.50
C ARG A 69 -23.70 11.53 5.23
N LYS A 70 -23.99 11.60 6.53
CA LYS A 70 -24.31 10.43 7.34
C LYS A 70 -25.48 9.65 6.73
N TYR A 71 -25.39 8.33 6.75
CA TYR A 71 -26.48 7.45 6.34
C TYR A 71 -27.75 7.69 7.17
N ASP A 72 -28.88 7.81 6.48
CA ASP A 72 -30.20 7.98 7.08
C ASP A 72 -31.12 6.82 6.64
N PRO A 73 -31.46 5.89 7.54
CA PRO A 73 -32.32 4.76 7.22
C PRO A 73 -33.76 5.17 6.89
N THR A 74 -34.20 6.39 7.21
CA THR A 74 -35.55 6.88 6.86
C THR A 74 -35.66 7.30 5.39
N GLN A 75 -34.54 7.64 4.76
CA GLN A 75 -34.51 8.11 3.37
C GLN A 75 -34.30 6.98 2.37
N SER A 76 -33.51 5.96 2.72
CA SER A 76 -33.24 4.84 1.81
C SER A 76 -32.67 3.63 2.54
N SER A 77 -32.78 2.45 1.93
CA SER A 77 -32.07 1.26 2.41
C SER A 77 -30.55 1.41 2.24
N VAL A 78 -29.78 0.70 3.07
CA VAL A 78 -28.31 0.71 2.99
C VAL A 78 -27.82 0.24 1.61
N VAL A 79 -28.49 -0.74 1.00
CA VAL A 79 -28.15 -1.25 -0.34
C VAL A 79 -28.37 -0.17 -1.40
N THR A 80 -29.49 0.55 -1.33
CA THR A 80 -29.81 1.64 -2.26
C THR A 80 -28.80 2.78 -2.14
N TRP A 81 -28.50 3.19 -0.91
CA TRP A 81 -27.54 4.25 -0.62
C TRP A 81 -26.14 3.91 -1.15
N LEU A 82 -25.65 2.70 -0.88
CA LEU A 82 -24.35 2.22 -1.36
C LEU A 82 -24.33 2.05 -2.88
N SER A 83 -25.40 1.54 -3.49
CA SER A 83 -25.50 1.40 -4.94
C SER A 83 -25.47 2.75 -5.66
N ALA A 84 -26.12 3.77 -5.08
CA ALA A 84 -26.07 5.13 -5.62
C ALA A 84 -24.65 5.72 -5.57
N TYR A 85 -23.94 5.53 -4.45
CA TYR A 85 -22.55 5.95 -4.32
C TYR A 85 -21.62 5.20 -5.29
N LEU A 86 -21.79 3.87 -5.41
CA LEU A 86 -21.00 3.04 -6.31
C LEU A 86 -21.16 3.47 -7.77
N LYS A 87 -22.39 3.74 -8.22
CA LYS A 87 -22.65 4.27 -9.57
C LYS A 87 -21.92 5.58 -9.83
N ARG A 88 -21.92 6.50 -8.86
CA ARG A 88 -21.16 7.75 -8.97
C ARG A 88 -19.67 7.49 -9.08
N ARG A 89 -19.11 6.56 -8.29
CA ARG A 89 -17.70 6.19 -8.39
C ARG A 89 -17.34 5.57 -9.74
N LEU A 90 -18.18 4.69 -10.28
CA LEU A 90 -17.98 4.13 -11.62
C LEU A 90 -18.00 5.22 -12.69
N GLN A 91 -18.88 6.21 -12.55
CA GLN A 91 -18.93 7.38 -13.43
C GLN A 91 -17.65 8.24 -13.32
N ASP A 92 -17.16 8.49 -12.10
CA ASP A 92 -15.92 9.24 -11.87
C ASP A 92 -14.74 8.56 -12.61
N PHE A 93 -14.61 7.24 -12.46
CA PHE A 93 -13.58 6.47 -13.16
C PHE A 93 -13.72 6.50 -14.69
N TYR A 94 -14.96 6.39 -15.19
CA TYR A 94 -15.23 6.52 -16.62
C TYR A 94 -14.80 7.88 -17.18
N ILE A 95 -15.14 8.98 -16.50
CA ILE A 95 -14.76 10.34 -16.90
C ILE A 95 -13.24 10.48 -16.85
N GLN A 96 -12.61 10.06 -15.76
CA GLN A 96 -11.15 10.14 -15.60
C GLN A 96 -10.40 9.35 -16.68
N GLY A 97 -10.86 8.15 -17.03
CA GLY A 97 -10.28 7.34 -18.11
C GLY A 97 -10.35 8.06 -19.46
N ARG A 98 -11.51 8.63 -19.78
CA ARG A 98 -11.71 9.40 -21.02
C ARG A 98 -10.88 10.67 -21.07
N GLU A 99 -10.74 11.39 -19.96
CA GLU A 99 -9.88 12.56 -19.89
C GLU A 99 -8.41 12.19 -20.12
N GLN A 100 -7.94 11.09 -19.53
CA GLN A 100 -6.57 10.60 -19.75
C GLN A 100 -6.34 10.18 -21.20
N GLU A 101 -7.27 9.46 -21.82
CA GLU A 101 -7.20 9.10 -23.25
C GLU A 101 -7.18 10.34 -24.14
N THR A 102 -8.03 11.33 -23.86
CA THR A 102 -8.07 12.58 -24.64
C THR A 102 -6.76 13.37 -24.51
N ARG A 103 -6.19 13.44 -23.29
CA ARG A 103 -4.88 14.06 -23.06
C ARG A 103 -3.76 13.32 -23.78
N ARG A 104 -3.77 11.99 -23.78
CA ARG A 104 -2.78 11.18 -24.52
C ARG A 104 -2.92 11.36 -26.03
N ALA A 105 -4.15 11.41 -26.56
CA ALA A 105 -4.42 11.62 -27.97
C ALA A 105 -4.00 13.02 -28.44
N SER A 106 -4.21 14.06 -27.64
CA SER A 106 -3.79 15.42 -27.97
C SER A 106 -2.27 15.58 -27.98
N VAL A 107 -1.56 14.95 -27.05
CA VAL A 107 -0.09 14.88 -27.04
C VAL A 107 0.44 14.17 -28.30
N ARG A 108 -0.15 13.03 -28.66
CA ARG A 108 0.20 12.29 -29.89
C ARG A 108 -0.07 13.11 -31.17
N GLY A 109 -1.18 13.84 -31.22
CA GLY A 109 -1.53 14.70 -32.34
C GLY A 109 -0.62 15.93 -32.51
N MET A 110 -0.05 16.46 -31.41
CA MET A 110 0.97 17.51 -31.45
C MET A 110 2.31 16.98 -31.95
N ALA A 111 2.74 15.80 -31.50
CA ALA A 111 3.99 15.16 -31.95
C ALA A 111 3.99 14.88 -33.47
N SER A 112 2.84 14.50 -34.05
CA SER A 112 2.75 14.24 -35.50
C SER A 112 2.74 15.49 -36.40
N ARG A 113 2.58 16.71 -35.85
CA ARG A 113 2.59 17.96 -36.64
C ARG A 113 3.97 18.62 -36.72
N SER A 114 4.86 18.32 -35.78
CA SER A 114 6.27 18.67 -35.86
C SER A 114 6.95 17.53 -36.60
N GLY A 115 7.18 17.68 -37.91
CA GLY A 115 7.69 16.64 -38.81
C GLY A 115 9.12 16.18 -38.55
N GLU A 116 9.46 15.83 -37.31
CA GLU A 116 10.68 15.12 -36.97
C GLU A 116 10.34 13.65 -36.79
N THR A 117 10.97 12.80 -37.60
CA THR A 117 11.08 11.35 -37.40
C THR A 117 11.89 11.08 -36.13
N GLY A 118 11.32 11.43 -34.98
CA GLY A 118 11.78 11.01 -33.66
C GLY A 118 11.02 9.76 -33.27
N GLU A 119 11.74 8.73 -32.83
CA GLU A 119 11.17 7.58 -32.15
C GLU A 119 10.09 8.04 -31.17
N LEU A 120 8.98 7.29 -31.11
CA LEU A 120 7.91 7.55 -30.15
C LEU A 120 8.47 7.35 -28.74
N ILE A 121 9.11 8.38 -28.18
CA ILE A 121 9.54 8.40 -26.79
C ILE A 121 8.25 8.33 -25.96
N ASP A 122 8.11 7.27 -25.17
CA ASP A 122 6.97 7.13 -24.27
C ASP A 122 6.97 8.37 -23.35
N PRO A 123 5.87 9.10 -23.16
CA PRO A 123 5.82 10.17 -22.16
C PRO A 123 6.20 9.73 -20.74
N VAL A 124 6.31 8.41 -20.47
CA VAL A 124 6.89 7.87 -19.24
C VAL A 124 8.43 7.89 -19.25
N ASP A 125 9.09 7.79 -20.41
CA ASP A 125 10.56 7.82 -20.54
C ASP A 125 11.16 9.20 -20.20
N ASN A 126 10.35 10.26 -20.24
CA ASN A 126 10.75 11.63 -19.88
C ASN A 126 10.30 12.08 -18.48
N LEU A 127 9.60 11.23 -17.73
CA LEU A 127 9.41 11.48 -16.31
C LEU A 127 10.76 11.21 -15.64
N ALA A 128 11.48 12.26 -15.24
CA ALA A 128 12.56 12.11 -14.30
C ALA A 128 12.03 11.28 -13.14
N ALA A 129 12.58 10.08 -12.95
CA ALA A 129 12.25 9.24 -11.82
C ALA A 129 12.31 10.12 -10.57
N ASN A 130 11.28 10.05 -9.74
CA ASN A 130 11.40 10.54 -8.36
C ASN A 130 12.69 9.92 -7.83
N PRO A 131 13.65 10.67 -7.25
CA PRO A 131 14.94 10.11 -6.86
C PRO A 131 14.71 8.79 -6.12
N ASP A 132 15.22 7.71 -6.72
CA ASP A 132 14.66 6.35 -6.66
C ASP A 132 14.96 5.61 -5.35
N VAL A 133 15.19 6.37 -4.28
CA VAL A 133 15.58 5.89 -2.97
C VAL A 133 15.02 6.90 -1.95
N PRO A 134 14.08 6.51 -1.07
CA PRO A 134 13.72 7.35 0.08
C PRO A 134 15.00 7.81 0.78
N PRO A 135 15.17 9.10 1.16
CA PRO A 135 16.43 9.62 1.73
C PRO A 135 17.04 8.69 2.79
N ILE A 136 16.17 8.14 3.65
CA ILE A 136 16.50 7.15 4.67
C ILE A 136 17.27 5.92 4.15
N LEU A 137 16.97 5.39 2.96
CA LEU A 137 17.67 4.22 2.44
C LEU A 137 19.08 4.57 1.94
N GLN A 138 19.27 5.77 1.40
CA GLN A 138 20.62 6.26 1.07
C GLN A 138 21.42 6.53 2.34
N ASP A 139 20.80 7.18 3.33
CA ASP A 139 21.43 7.49 4.62
C ASP A 139 21.87 6.20 5.35
N VAL A 140 21.02 5.15 5.33
CA VAL A 140 21.38 3.83 5.88
C VAL A 140 22.51 3.18 5.10
N ARG A 141 22.50 3.24 3.75
CA ARG A 141 23.57 2.67 2.93
C ARG A 141 24.90 3.36 3.22
N ASP A 142 24.92 4.68 3.22
CA ASP A 142 26.11 5.49 3.48
C ASP A 142 26.67 5.20 4.88
N TRP A 143 25.80 5.06 5.89
CA TRP A 143 26.21 4.66 7.24
C TRP A 143 26.83 3.26 7.29
N VAL A 144 26.21 2.27 6.63
CA VAL A 144 26.75 0.90 6.58
C VAL A 144 28.09 0.87 5.86
N GLU A 145 28.22 1.57 4.72
CA GLU A 145 29.45 1.61 3.92
C GLU A 145 30.59 2.36 4.65
N ALA A 146 30.28 3.48 5.30
CA ALA A 146 31.27 4.26 6.03
C ALA A 146 31.80 3.52 7.28
N ASP A 147 30.96 2.72 7.96
CA ASP A 147 31.24 2.05 9.24
C ASP A 147 32.14 2.89 10.16
N GLY A 148 31.71 4.14 10.44
CA GLY A 148 32.57 5.13 11.10
C GLY A 148 33.10 4.70 12.48
N SER A 149 32.44 3.77 13.16
CA SER A 149 32.89 3.17 14.43
C SER A 149 33.72 1.88 14.26
N GLY A 150 33.74 1.30 13.06
CA GLY A 150 34.32 -0.01 12.78
C GLY A 150 33.58 -1.16 13.49
N ASP A 151 32.37 -0.93 14.00
CA ASP A 151 31.65 -1.90 14.84
C ASP A 151 30.93 -2.93 13.95
N LEU A 152 30.50 -2.54 12.75
CA LEU A 152 29.83 -3.42 11.80
C LEU A 152 30.78 -4.47 11.24
N VAL A 153 32.02 -4.08 10.91
CA VAL A 153 33.07 -5.01 10.43
C VAL A 153 33.61 -5.87 11.57
N LYS A 154 33.83 -5.30 12.76
CA LYS A 154 34.32 -6.07 13.93
C LYS A 154 33.32 -7.12 14.40
N THR A 155 32.02 -6.87 14.22
CA THR A 155 30.98 -7.81 14.63
C THR A 155 30.78 -8.85 13.54
N HIS A 156 31.42 -10.01 13.69
CA HIS A 156 31.38 -11.10 12.73
C HIS A 156 31.10 -12.46 13.39
N ILE A 157 30.71 -13.44 12.58
CA ILE A 157 30.56 -14.82 13.05
C ILE A 157 31.93 -15.38 13.44
N LYS A 158 32.00 -16.13 14.55
CA LYS A 158 33.26 -16.67 15.08
C LYS A 158 33.97 -17.52 14.01
N GLY A 159 35.23 -17.19 13.72
CA GLY A 159 36.05 -17.87 12.71
C GLY A 159 35.69 -17.54 11.26
N ARG A 160 34.78 -16.57 11.04
CA ARG A 160 34.26 -16.16 9.74
C ARG A 160 34.20 -14.62 9.64
N PRO A 161 35.34 -13.92 9.59
CA PRO A 161 35.39 -12.45 9.50
C PRO A 161 34.74 -11.90 8.21
N GLU A 162 34.63 -12.71 7.17
CA GLU A 162 33.92 -12.41 5.93
C GLU A 162 32.40 -12.28 6.13
N VAL A 163 31.85 -12.88 7.20
CA VAL A 163 30.44 -12.79 7.56
C VAL A 163 30.27 -11.84 8.74
N ASN A 164 30.38 -10.55 8.44
CA ASN A 164 30.21 -9.46 9.38
C ASN A 164 28.88 -8.71 9.18
N CYS A 165 28.53 -7.84 10.12
CA CYS A 165 27.27 -7.11 10.05
C CYS A 165 27.22 -6.13 8.88
N GLN A 166 28.35 -5.55 8.46
CA GLN A 166 28.40 -4.69 7.28
C GLN A 166 27.99 -5.46 6.03
N ALA A 167 28.64 -6.60 5.78
CA ALA A 167 28.37 -7.46 4.62
C ALA A 167 26.90 -7.94 4.59
N LEU A 168 26.37 -8.38 5.73
CA LEU A 168 24.99 -8.83 5.81
C LEU A 168 23.97 -7.71 5.66
N LEU A 169 24.22 -6.52 6.22
CA LEU A 169 23.31 -5.37 6.06
C LEU A 169 23.26 -4.93 4.59
N LEU A 170 24.41 -4.80 3.92
CA LEU A 170 24.44 -4.41 2.50
C LEU A 170 23.67 -5.36 1.58
N ARG A 171 23.69 -6.68 1.87
CA ARG A 171 22.91 -7.66 1.10
C ARG A 171 21.43 -7.69 1.44
N ARG A 172 21.04 -7.12 2.58
CA ARG A 172 19.65 -7.05 3.02
C ARG A 172 19.00 -5.70 2.70
N LEU A 173 19.78 -4.67 2.34
CA LEU A 173 19.29 -3.42 1.76
C LEU A 173 18.88 -3.65 0.30
N PRO A 174 17.84 -2.95 -0.21
CA PRO A 174 17.46 -3.03 -1.62
C PRO A 174 18.63 -2.77 -2.58
N PRO A 175 18.81 -3.61 -3.62
CA PRO A 175 18.06 -4.85 -3.89
C PRO A 175 18.41 -5.97 -2.89
N GLU A 176 17.39 -6.52 -2.25
CA GLU A 176 17.53 -7.49 -1.16
C GLU A 176 17.87 -8.88 -1.72
N ALA A 177 18.97 -9.47 -1.23
CA ALA A 177 19.29 -10.87 -1.43
C ALA A 177 18.52 -11.77 -0.45
N SER A 178 18.02 -12.88 -0.96
CA SER A 178 17.37 -13.92 -0.17
C SER A 178 18.35 -14.61 0.78
N TRP A 179 17.85 -15.20 1.87
CA TRP A 179 18.72 -15.93 2.79
C TRP A 179 19.33 -17.17 2.13
N GLU A 180 18.65 -17.74 1.15
CA GLU A 180 19.11 -18.85 0.33
C GLU A 180 20.35 -18.47 -0.48
N GLU A 181 20.34 -17.29 -1.13
CA GLU A 181 21.49 -16.77 -1.89
C GLU A 181 22.69 -16.47 -0.97
N ILE A 182 22.44 -15.79 0.15
CA ILE A 182 23.48 -15.47 1.14
C ILE A 182 24.06 -16.76 1.75
N SER A 183 23.21 -17.75 2.00
CA SER A 183 23.62 -19.07 2.49
C SER A 183 24.52 -19.80 1.50
N ALA A 184 24.17 -19.77 0.21
CA ALA A 184 24.97 -20.36 -0.86
C ALA A 184 26.32 -19.65 -1.03
N GLU A 185 26.34 -18.32 -0.93
CA GLU A 185 27.57 -17.51 -1.05
C GLU A 185 28.56 -17.76 0.10
N PHE A 186 28.08 -17.72 1.34
CA PHE A 186 28.95 -17.85 2.52
C PHE A 186 29.14 -19.30 2.98
N GLY A 187 28.42 -20.26 2.40
CA GLY A 187 28.47 -21.68 2.78
C GLY A 187 28.04 -21.92 4.23
N LEU A 188 27.13 -21.10 4.76
CA LEU A 188 26.62 -21.18 6.13
C LEU A 188 25.13 -21.52 6.14
N PRO A 189 24.63 -22.28 7.13
CA PRO A 189 23.20 -22.53 7.27
C PRO A 189 22.40 -21.23 7.40
N ILE A 190 21.25 -21.15 6.74
CA ILE A 190 20.30 -20.03 6.86
C ILE A 190 19.98 -19.72 8.33
N SER A 191 19.84 -20.75 9.17
CA SER A 191 19.58 -20.59 10.61
C SER A 191 20.71 -19.86 11.35
N THR A 192 21.96 -20.06 10.95
CA THR A 192 23.12 -19.37 11.52
C THR A 192 23.15 -17.91 11.08
N LEU A 193 22.95 -17.66 9.78
CA LEU A 193 22.95 -16.32 9.21
C LEU A 193 21.80 -15.45 9.75
N SER A 194 20.58 -15.98 9.72
CA SER A 194 19.39 -15.28 10.23
C SER A 194 19.48 -14.99 11.73
N SER A 195 19.93 -15.95 12.54
CA SER A 195 20.10 -15.77 13.99
C SER A 195 21.17 -14.71 14.31
N PHE A 196 22.29 -14.74 13.59
CA PHE A 196 23.34 -13.73 13.74
C PHE A 196 22.83 -12.34 13.34
N TYR A 197 22.17 -12.23 12.18
CA TYR A 197 21.59 -10.98 11.69
C TYR A 197 20.60 -10.37 12.69
N GLN A 198 19.67 -11.17 13.20
CA GLN A 198 18.67 -10.72 14.18
C GLN A 198 19.29 -10.28 15.51
N ARG A 199 20.31 -10.99 15.99
CA ARG A 199 20.89 -10.74 17.32
C ARG A 199 21.97 -9.68 17.33
N GLN A 200 22.68 -9.50 16.23
CA GLN A 200 23.86 -8.63 16.16
C GLN A 200 23.66 -7.44 15.24
N CYS A 201 23.09 -7.63 14.05
CA CYS A 201 23.05 -6.58 13.04
C CYS A 201 21.80 -5.70 13.17
N LEU A 202 20.62 -6.29 13.39
CA LEU A 202 19.38 -5.51 13.60
C LEU A 202 19.44 -4.55 14.80
N PRO A 203 19.98 -4.91 15.99
CA PRO A 203 20.07 -3.98 17.10
C PRO A 203 20.95 -2.76 16.80
N ARG A 204 21.97 -2.92 15.95
CA ARG A 204 22.86 -1.83 15.53
C ARG A 204 22.18 -0.91 14.52
N LEU A 205 21.53 -1.50 13.52
CA LEU A 205 20.70 -0.75 12.58
C LEU A 205 19.60 0.04 13.30
N ARG A 206 18.96 -0.56 14.31
CA ARG A 206 17.95 0.13 15.13
C ARG A 206 18.53 1.33 15.89
N LYS A 207 19.69 1.18 16.52
CA LYS A 207 20.36 2.30 17.22
C LYS A 207 20.70 3.45 16.29
N PHE A 208 21.12 3.15 15.06
CA PHE A 208 21.29 4.17 14.02
C PHE A 208 19.96 4.84 13.67
N GLY A 209 18.90 4.06 13.48
CA GLY A 209 17.55 4.61 13.25
C GLY A 209 17.07 5.54 14.36
N GLU A 210 17.36 5.22 15.61
CA GLU A 210 17.05 6.05 16.77
C GLU A 210 17.93 7.32 16.84
N SER A 211 19.20 7.29 16.42
CA SER A 211 20.08 8.47 16.43
C SER A 211 19.77 9.48 15.34
N GLU A 212 19.33 9.01 14.18
CA GLU A 212 18.93 9.86 13.04
C GLU A 212 17.46 10.33 13.13
N GLY A 213 16.69 9.84 14.12
CA GLY A 213 15.30 10.24 14.35
C GLY A 213 14.27 9.57 13.44
N TYR A 214 14.59 8.40 12.87
CA TYR A 214 13.65 7.60 12.09
C TYR A 214 12.73 6.71 12.94
N LEU A 215 13.05 6.50 14.23
CA LEU A 215 12.36 5.60 15.16
C LEU A 215 11.98 6.29 16.48
#